data_AF-A0AAN0SSD0-F1
#
_entry.id   AF-A0AAN0SSD0-F1
#
_cell.length_a   1.000
_cell.length_b   1.000
_cell.length_c   1.000
_cell.angle_alpha   90.00
_cell.angle_beta   90.00
_cell.angle_gamma   90.00
#
_symmetry.space_group_name_H-M   'P 1'
#
loop_
_entity.id
_entity.type
_entity.pdbx_description
1 polymer ?
#
loop_
_entity_poly.entity_id
_entity_poly.type
_entity_poly.pdbx_seq_one_letter_code
_entity_poly.pdbx_strand_id
1 'polypeptide(L)'
;MNIISIIFSLIIFSIIIISIEIFVWKKTKKITFPALQRGTGAAICLVSSGILLILKDDVTATYTNVNLFFLQEAGLSIEVLALIIVGFFLLISILNAIKH
;
A
#
# COMPACT_ATOMS: atom_id res chain seq x y z
N MET A 1 -4.28 -5.54 -14.26
CA MET A 1 -3.88 -6.53 -13.24
C MET A 1 -5.11 -6.85 -12.42
N ASN A 2 -5.47 -8.12 -12.21
CA ASN A 2 -6.69 -8.45 -11.45
C ASN A 2 -6.55 -7.93 -10.02
N ILE A 3 -7.54 -7.19 -9.50
CA ILE A 3 -7.49 -6.57 -8.15
C ILE A 3 -7.21 -7.62 -7.07
N ILE A 4 -7.74 -8.83 -7.28
CA ILE A 4 -7.50 -9.99 -6.43
C ILE A 4 -6.02 -10.37 -6.39
N SER A 5 -5.32 -10.31 -7.52
CA SER A 5 -3.88 -10.61 -7.58
C SER A 5 -3.07 -9.57 -6.81
N ILE A 6 -3.46 -8.29 -6.84
CA ILE A 6 -2.80 -7.23 -6.08
C ILE A 6 -2.98 -7.47 -4.58
N ILE A 7 -4.22 -7.75 -4.15
CA ILE A 7 -4.54 -8.03 -2.75
C ILE A 7 -3.75 -9.24 -2.23
N PHE A 8 -3.67 -10.34 -3.01
CA PHE A 8 -2.88 -11.50 -2.61
C PHE A 8 -1.39 -11.18 -2.49
N SER A 9 -0.82 -10.40 -3.41
CA SER A 9 0.57 -9.96 -3.32
C SER A 9 0.86 -9.16 -2.05
N LEU A 10 -0.05 -8.27 -1.64
CA LEU A 10 0.08 -7.49 -0.40
C LEU A 10 0.00 -8.37 0.86
N ILE A 11 -0.89 -9.37 0.87
CA ILE A 11 -1.00 -10.35 1.96
C ILE A 11 0.30 -11.15 2.08
N ILE A 12 0.80 -11.69 0.96
CA ILE A 12 2.03 -12.48 0.93
C ILE A 12 3.22 -11.64 1.41
N PHE A 13 3.35 -10.40 0.90
CA PHE A 13 4.39 -9.48 1.32
C PHE A 13 4.36 -9.22 2.83
N SER A 14 3.18 -8.95 3.38
CA SER A 14 3.01 -8.69 4.81
C SER A 14 3.40 -9.90 5.67
N ILE A 15 3.02 -11.12 5.26
CA ILE A 15 3.39 -12.36 5.93
C ILE A 15 4.92 -12.56 5.91
N ILE A 16 5.57 -12.29 4.78
CA ILE A 16 7.02 -12.40 4.64
C ILE A 16 7.73 -11.44 5.60
N ILE A 17 7.33 -10.17 5.64
CA ILE A 17 7.93 -9.17 6.54
C ILE A 17 7.75 -9.58 8.00
N ILE A 18 6.55 -9.97 8.41
CA ILE A 18 6.29 -10.43 9.79
C ILE A 18 7.18 -11.65 10.12
N SER A 19 7.30 -12.60 9.20
CA SER A 19 8.11 -13.81 9.38
C SER A 19 9.60 -13.48 9.52
N ILE A 20 10.11 -12.54 8.73
CA ILE A 20 11.50 -12.06 8.82
C ILE A 20 11.73 -11.40 10.18
N GLU A 21 10.86 -10.50 10.62
CA GLU A 21 11.02 -9.81 11.89
C GLU A 21 10.93 -10.79 13.09
N ILE A 22 10.07 -11.81 13.03
CA ILE A 22 10.03 -12.90 14.03
C ILE A 22 11.34 -13.70 14.03
N PHE A 23 11.87 -14.03 12.85
CA PHE A 23 13.12 -14.78 12.73
C PHE A 23 14.32 -13.99 13.28
N VAL A 24 14.39 -12.70 12.94
CA VAL A 24 15.41 -11.78 13.46
C VAL A 24 15.28 -11.68 14.97
N TRP A 25 14.07 -11.47 15.50
CA TRP A 25 13.83 -11.42 16.95
C TRP A 25 14.27 -12.71 17.66
N LYS A 26 13.96 -13.88 17.09
CA LYS A 26 14.38 -15.17 17.64
C LYS A 26 15.90 -15.30 17.71
N LYS A 27 16.62 -14.73 16.74
CA LYS A 27 18.10 -14.78 16.67
C LYS A 27 18.76 -13.76 17.59
N THR A 28 18.28 -12.52 17.64
CA THR A 28 18.93 -11.41 18.36
C THR A 28 18.41 -11.24 19.78
N LYS A 29 17.24 -11.83 20.12
CA LYS A 29 16.47 -11.61 21.36
C LYS A 29 16.20 -10.13 21.67
N LYS A 30 16.32 -9.24 20.68
CA LYS A 30 16.11 -7.80 20.82
C LYS A 30 15.19 -7.33 19.70
N ILE A 31 14.19 -6.53 20.05
CA ILE A 31 13.34 -5.83 19.09
C ILE A 31 13.89 -4.40 19.01
N THR A 32 14.42 -4.03 17.86
CA THR A 32 14.85 -2.65 17.61
C THR A 32 13.63 -1.79 17.25
N PHE A 33 13.69 -0.48 17.53
CA PHE A 33 12.61 0.44 17.16
C PHE A 33 12.28 0.41 15.65
N PRO A 34 13.26 0.36 14.72
CA PRO A 34 12.98 0.20 13.30
C PRO A 34 12.29 -1.12 12.94
N ALA A 35 12.61 -2.21 13.62
CA ALA A 35 11.96 -3.51 13.43
C ALA A 35 10.50 -3.46 13.88
N LEU A 36 10.22 -2.82 15.02
CA LEU A 36 8.85 -2.60 15.51
C LEU A 36 8.02 -1.77 14.52
N GLN A 37 8.59 -0.69 14.00
CA GLN A 37 7.91 0.16 13.01
C GLN A 37 7.56 -0.61 11.73
N ARG A 38 8.49 -1.44 11.23
CA ARG A 38 8.25 -2.32 10.07
C ARG A 38 7.18 -3.37 10.34
N GLY A 39 7.24 -4.02 11.51
CA GLY A 39 6.24 -5.00 11.95
C GLY A 39 4.84 -4.40 12.03
N THR A 40 4.71 -3.21 12.61
CA THR A 40 3.43 -2.48 12.67
C THR A 40 2.91 -2.13 11.28
N GLY A 41 3.79 -1.66 10.38
CA GLY A 41 3.41 -1.38 8.99
C GLY A 41 2.92 -2.63 8.25
N ALA A 42 3.60 -3.76 8.43
CA ALA A 42 3.19 -5.04 7.84
C ALA A 42 1.87 -5.56 8.41
N ALA A 43 1.63 -5.40 9.73
CA ALA A 43 0.36 -5.77 10.34
C ALA A 43 -0.81 -4.92 9.82
N ILE A 44 -0.62 -3.60 9.71
CA ILE A 44 -1.61 -2.70 9.11
C ILE A 44 -1.88 -3.10 7.67
N CYS A 45 -0.85 -3.38 6.87
CA CYS A 45 -0.97 -3.83 5.49
C CYS A 45 -1.74 -5.15 5.37
N LEU A 46 -1.52 -6.10 6.28
CA LEU A 46 -2.23 -7.37 6.31
C LEU A 46 -3.72 -7.19 6.61
N VAL A 47 -4.04 -6.39 7.63
CA VAL A 47 -5.44 -6.10 8.01
C VAL A 47 -6.16 -5.33 6.92
N SER A 48 -5.53 -4.28 6.38
CA SER A 48 -6.12 -3.48 5.30
C SER A 48 -6.36 -4.31 4.04
N SER A 49 -5.42 -5.21 3.69
CA SER A 49 -5.57 -6.12 2.55
C SER A 49 -6.69 -7.13 2.77
N GLY A 50 -6.84 -7.64 3.99
CA GLY A 50 -7.96 -8.52 4.37
C GLY A 50 -9.32 -7.84 4.24
N ILE A 51 -9.43 -6.60 4.70
CA ILE A 51 -10.63 -5.77 4.53
C ILE A 51 -10.90 -5.52 3.04
N LEU A 52 -9.86 -5.20 2.27
CA LEU A 52 -9.96 -5.00 0.82
C LEU A 52 -10.43 -6.25 0.08
N LEU A 53 -10.07 -7.44 0.57
CA LEU A 53 -10.50 -8.71 -0.02
C LEU A 53 -12.00 -8.96 0.19
N ILE A 54 -12.52 -8.63 1.38
CA ILE A 54 -13.95 -8.75 1.71
C ILE A 54 -14.76 -7.73 0.90
N LEU A 55 -14.27 -6.49 0.83
CA LEU A 55 -14.96 -5.38 0.17
C LEU A 55 -14.61 -5.23 -1.32
N LYS A 56 -13.92 -6.20 -1.93
CA LYS A 56 -13.32 -6.04 -3.27
C LYS A 56 -14.35 -5.65 -4.34
N ASP A 57 -15.55 -6.22 -4.25
CA ASP A 57 -16.60 -6.05 -5.26
C ASP A 57 -17.25 -4.66 -5.10
N ASP A 58 -17.52 -4.24 -3.86
CA ASP A 58 -18.01 -2.89 -3.54
C ASP A 58 -16.99 -1.80 -3.88
N VAL A 59 -15.70 -2.04 -3.60
CA VAL A 59 -14.61 -1.12 -3.94
C VAL A 59 -14.45 -1.00 -5.45
N THR A 60 -14.56 -2.11 -6.18
CA THR A 60 -14.49 -2.09 -7.65
C THR A 60 -15.67 -1.33 -8.24
N ALA A 61 -16.89 -1.58 -7.76
CA ALA A 61 -18.08 -0.85 -8.21
C ALA A 61 -18.00 0.65 -7.89
N THR A 62 -17.56 1.00 -6.69
CA THR A 62 -17.36 2.39 -6.27
C THR A 62 -16.30 3.06 -7.14
N TYR A 63 -15.16 2.39 -7.36
CA TYR A 63 -14.10 2.89 -8.22
C TYR A 63 -14.61 3.15 -9.64
N THR A 64 -15.37 2.22 -10.24
CA THR A 64 -15.92 2.41 -11.59
C THR A 64 -16.84 3.62 -11.66
N ASN A 65 -17.74 3.80 -10.70
CA ASN A 65 -18.68 4.91 -10.67
C ASN A 65 -17.98 6.26 -10.45
N VAL A 66 -17.05 6.32 -9.51
CA VAL A 66 -16.28 7.55 -9.24
C VAL A 66 -15.36 7.86 -10.41
N ASN A 67 -14.74 6.86 -11.04
CA ASN A 67 -13.86 7.08 -12.19
C ASN A 67 -14.63 7.64 -13.37
N LEU A 68 -15.84 7.14 -13.63
CA LEU A 68 -16.76 7.71 -14.62
C LEU A 68 -17.10 9.17 -14.32
N PHE A 69 -17.43 9.49 -13.06
CA PHE A 69 -17.70 10.86 -12.64
C PHE A 69 -16.50 11.79 -12.86
N PHE A 70 -15.29 11.37 -12.48
CA PHE A 70 -14.07 12.14 -12.70
C PHE A 70 -13.73 12.33 -14.18
N LEU A 71 -13.95 11.30 -15.01
CA LEU A 71 -13.76 11.41 -16.46
C LEU A 71 -14.74 12.40 -17.09
N GLN A 72 -15.98 12.43 -16.60
CA GLN A 72 -17.02 13.30 -17.13
C GLN A 72 -16.84 14.76 -16.68
N GLU A 73 -16.46 15.00 -15.42
CA GLU A 73 -16.36 16.36 -14.85
C GLU A 73 -14.97 16.98 -15.00
N ALA A 74 -13.90 16.19 -14.83
CA ALA A 74 -12.52 16.68 -14.85
C ALA A 74 -11.77 16.31 -16.13
N GLY A 75 -12.36 15.50 -17.01
CA GLY A 75 -11.70 14.99 -18.22
C GLY A 75 -10.51 14.06 -17.94
N LEU A 76 -10.33 13.62 -16.69
CA LEU A 76 -9.18 12.88 -16.21
C LEU A 76 -9.65 11.64 -15.44
N SER A 77 -8.99 10.51 -15.65
CA SER A 77 -9.25 9.30 -14.88
C SER A 77 -8.62 9.39 -13.49
N ILE A 78 -9.17 8.62 -12.54
CA ILE A 78 -8.60 8.48 -11.20
C ILE A 78 -7.18 7.91 -11.25
N GLU A 79 -6.88 7.05 -12.22
CA GLU A 79 -5.53 6.49 -12.42
C GLU A 79 -4.50 7.59 -12.70
N VAL A 80 -4.84 8.53 -13.59
CA VAL A 80 -3.95 9.65 -13.93
C VAL A 80 -3.76 10.55 -12.71
N LEU A 81 -4.84 10.83 -11.96
CA LEU A 81 -4.77 11.61 -10.73
C LEU A 81 -3.85 10.94 -9.68
N ALA A 82 -3.99 9.64 -9.47
CA ALA A 82 -3.15 8.87 -8.56
C ALA A 82 -1.67 8.93 -8.99
N LEU A 83 -1.39 8.84 -10.29
CA LEU A 83 -0.04 8.88 -10.84
C LEU A 83 0.61 10.25 -10.64
N ILE A 84 -0.14 11.34 -10.81
CA ILE A 84 0.32 12.71 -10.52
C ILE A 84 0.67 12.85 -9.04
N ILE A 85 -0.18 12.35 -8.14
CA ILE A 85 0.06 12.42 -6.69
C ILE A 85 1.33 11.65 -6.31
N VAL A 86 1.49 10.43 -6.81
CA VAL A 86 2.70 9.61 -6.56
C VAL A 86 3.94 10.30 -7.12
N GLY A 87 3.87 10.83 -8.35
CA GLY A 87 4.96 11.59 -8.95
C GLY A 87 5.37 12.81 -8.12
N PHE A 88 4.40 13.52 -7.55
CA PHE A 88 4.64 14.66 -6.68
C PHE A 88 5.35 14.26 -5.37
N PHE A 89 4.90 13.19 -4.71
CA PHE A 89 5.58 12.67 -3.51
C PHE A 89 7.01 12.21 -3.81
N LEU A 90 7.23 11.54 -4.95
CA LEU A 90 8.57 11.15 -5.38
C LEU A 90 9.47 12.36 -5.59
N LEU A 91 8.96 13.40 -6.25
CA LEU A 91 9.71 14.64 -6.47
C LEU A 91 10.12 15.29 -5.14
N ILE A 92 9.19 15.40 -4.18
CA ILE A 92 9.50 15.92 -2.83
C ILE A 92 10.56 15.06 -2.15
N SER A 93 10.42 13.74 -2.22
CA SER A 93 11.35 12.81 -1.58
C SER A 93 12.77 12.92 -2.17
N ILE A 94 12.89 13.09 -3.48
CA ILE A 94 14.17 13.31 -4.17
C ILE A 94 14.78 14.65 -3.74
N LEU A 95 13.98 15.73 -3.75
CA LEU A 95 14.45 17.05 -3.31
C LEU A 95 14.94 17.03 -1.86
N ASN A 96 14.23 16.31 -0.98
CA ASN A 96 14.62 16.19 0.42
C ASN A 96 15.87 15.33 0.61
N ALA A 97 16.06 14.29 -0.21
CA ALA A 97 17.26 13.46 -0.20
C ALA A 97 18.50 14.21 -0.72
N ILE A 98 18.35 15.10 -1.70
CA ILE A 98 19.46 15.93 -2.23
C ILE A 98 19.83 17.06 -1.25
N LYS A 99 18.87 17.53 -0.45
CA LYS A 99 19.10 18.59 0.56
C LYS A 99 19.90 18.09 1.77
N HIS A 100 20.09 16.77 1.89
CA HIS A 100 20.73 16.11 3.03
C HIS A 100 22.11 15.55 2.67
#